data_AF-A0A961I0M6-F1
#
_entry.id   AF-A0A961I0M6-F1
#
_cell.length_a   1.000
_cell.length_b   1.000
_cell.length_c   1.000
_cell.angle_alpha   90.00
_cell.angle_beta   90.00
_cell.angle_gamma   90.00
#
_symmetry.space_group_name_H-M   'P 1'
#
loop_
_entity.id
_entity.type
_entity.pdbx_description
1 polymer ?
#
loop_
_entity_poly.entity_id
_entity_poly.type
_entity_poly.pdbx_seq_one_letter_code
_entity_poly.pdbx_strand_id
1 'polypeptide(L)'
;MTAQDKEPGAATLEELTAYWRMPSLRSARELAQRLGLRRVRGKYPWFAIWRLEGLAPPAARLWPELKLPHLTTSDVADLLQESRRAAQRKDQRKPDASFPERLRFRSKPKLWRQAQINAWAAGLPVPVYTLLPDQPRRPPMLAKTAASERSTEPSSVFDPYCEIQFSDA
;
A
#
# COMPACT_ATOMS: atom_id res chain seq x y z
N MET A 1 -6.03 -23.27 28.86
CA MET A 1 -5.87 -22.25 27.80
C MET A 1 -4.38 -21.97 27.65
N THR A 2 -3.75 -22.58 26.66
CA THR A 2 -2.30 -22.42 26.43
C THR A 2 -2.03 -21.07 25.78
N ALA A 3 -0.85 -20.49 26.00
CA ALA A 3 -0.47 -19.16 25.50
C ALA A 3 -0.52 -19.01 23.96
N GLN A 4 -0.73 -20.11 23.23
CA GLN A 4 -0.92 -20.11 21.77
C GLN A 4 -2.22 -19.45 21.32
N ASP A 5 -3.23 -19.32 22.19
CA ASP A 5 -4.50 -18.66 21.86
C ASP A 5 -4.43 -17.12 21.94
N LYS A 6 -3.31 -16.56 22.41
CA LYS A 6 -3.15 -15.11 22.63
C LYS A 6 -2.45 -14.39 21.49
N GLU A 7 -1.82 -15.11 20.56
CA GLU A 7 -1.04 -14.50 19.48
C GLU A 7 -1.38 -15.10 18.11
N PRO A 8 -1.48 -14.26 17.05
CA PRO A 8 -1.73 -14.70 15.69
C PRO A 8 -0.55 -15.49 15.08
N GLY A 9 0.56 -15.63 15.81
CA GLY A 9 1.79 -16.24 15.34
C GLY A 9 2.60 -15.32 14.42
N ALA A 10 3.43 -15.93 13.57
CA ALA A 10 4.32 -15.22 12.66
C ALA A 10 4.29 -15.84 11.26
N ALA A 11 4.33 -14.99 10.24
CA ALA A 11 4.36 -15.34 8.84
C ALA A 11 5.76 -15.80 8.40
N THR A 12 5.81 -16.85 7.58
CA THR A 12 7.02 -17.19 6.83
C THR A 12 7.25 -16.19 5.69
N LEU A 13 8.43 -16.23 5.08
CA LEU A 13 8.71 -15.35 3.94
C LEU A 13 7.85 -15.74 2.71
N GLU A 14 7.53 -17.02 2.54
CA GLU A 14 6.64 -17.52 1.50
C GLU A 14 5.22 -17.02 1.69
N GLU A 15 4.69 -17.16 2.91
CA GLU A 15 3.39 -16.61 3.28
C GLU A 15 3.33 -15.11 3.04
N LEU A 16 4.38 -14.36 3.43
CA LEU A 16 4.46 -12.92 3.20
C LEU A 16 4.50 -12.56 1.71
N THR A 17 5.15 -13.40 0.90
CA THR A 17 5.24 -13.22 -0.56
C THR A 17 3.87 -13.39 -1.21
N ALA A 18 3.14 -14.44 -0.84
CA ALA A 18 1.76 -14.65 -1.28
C ALA A 18 0.83 -13.54 -0.76
N TYR A 19 0.96 -13.19 0.52
CA TYR A 19 0.14 -12.20 1.21
C TYR A 19 0.22 -10.82 0.56
N TRP A 20 1.42 -10.34 0.22
CA TRP A 20 1.63 -9.05 -0.44
C TRP A 20 1.66 -9.12 -1.98
N ARG A 21 1.40 -10.29 -2.57
CA ARG A 21 1.43 -10.52 -4.02
C ARG A 21 2.76 -10.07 -4.64
N MET A 22 3.85 -10.52 -4.03
CA MET A 22 5.20 -10.21 -4.45
C MET A 22 5.65 -11.20 -5.53
N PRO A 23 6.41 -10.75 -6.56
CA PRO A 23 6.88 -11.63 -7.63
C PRO A 23 7.95 -12.63 -7.17
N SER A 24 8.61 -12.38 -6.03
CA SER A 24 9.66 -13.27 -5.50
C SER A 24 9.86 -13.11 -3.99
N LEU A 25 10.42 -14.14 -3.35
CA LEU A 25 10.81 -14.10 -1.93
C LEU A 25 11.79 -12.95 -1.63
N ARG A 26 12.72 -12.67 -2.56
CA ARG A 26 13.67 -11.56 -2.43
C ARG A 26 12.95 -10.23 -2.35
N SER A 27 12.01 -9.98 -3.26
CA SER A 27 11.26 -8.72 -3.27
C SER A 27 10.40 -8.55 -2.00
N ALA A 28 9.80 -9.62 -1.49
CA ALA A 28 9.07 -9.59 -0.22
C ALA A 28 9.99 -9.24 0.95
N ARG A 29 11.21 -9.80 0.98
CA ARG A 29 12.22 -9.50 2.00
C ARG A 29 12.67 -8.03 1.93
N GLU A 30 12.96 -7.53 0.74
CA GLU A 30 13.36 -6.12 0.53
C GLU A 30 12.24 -5.17 0.96
N LEU A 31 10.98 -5.49 0.65
CA LEU A 31 9.83 -4.72 1.11
C LEU A 31 9.70 -4.74 2.63
N ALA A 32 9.81 -5.92 3.25
CA ALA A 32 9.76 -6.07 4.71
C ALA A 32 10.85 -5.24 5.41
N GLN A 33 12.08 -5.27 4.88
CA GLN A 33 13.19 -4.46 5.38
C GLN A 33 12.91 -2.96 5.25
N ARG A 34 12.43 -2.51 4.08
CA ARG A 34 12.09 -1.11 3.83
C ARG A 34 10.98 -0.60 4.77
N LEU A 35 10.04 -1.48 5.13
CA LEU A 35 8.98 -1.18 6.06
C LEU A 35 9.41 -1.28 7.54
N GLY A 36 10.65 -1.71 7.81
CA GLY A 36 11.18 -1.85 9.17
C GLY A 36 10.68 -3.08 9.92
N LEU A 37 10.19 -4.11 9.21
CA LEU A 37 9.78 -5.36 9.85
C LEU A 37 10.98 -6.12 10.40
N ARG A 38 10.97 -6.37 11.71
CA ARG A 38 11.94 -7.23 12.37
C ARG A 38 11.49 -8.69 12.28
N ARG A 39 12.46 -9.57 12.05
CA ARG A 39 12.25 -11.02 12.12
C ARG A 39 12.43 -11.49 13.56
N VAL A 40 11.55 -12.36 14.02
CA VAL A 40 11.64 -13.04 15.31
C VAL A 40 11.70 -14.53 15.02
N ARG A 41 12.77 -15.21 15.44
CA ARG A 41 12.99 -16.65 15.15
C ARG A 41 12.83 -16.98 13.66
N GLY A 42 13.34 -16.11 12.78
CA GLY A 42 13.29 -16.29 11.33
C GLY A 42 11.96 -15.96 10.64
N LYS A 43 10.89 -15.62 11.38
CA LYS A 43 9.55 -15.30 10.85
C LYS A 43 9.16 -13.84 11.11
N TYR A 44 8.10 -13.36 10.45
CA TYR A 44 7.58 -11.99 10.60
C TYR A 44 6.30 -11.99 11.43
N PRO A 45 6.25 -11.34 12.62
CA PRO A 45 5.05 -11.35 13.45
C PRO A 45 3.84 -10.73 12.74
N TRP A 46 2.68 -11.40 12.78
CA TRP A 46 1.47 -10.93 12.10
C TRP A 46 1.00 -9.56 12.62
N PHE A 47 1.08 -9.33 13.94
CA PHE A 47 0.75 -8.01 14.50
C PHE A 47 1.65 -6.89 13.94
N ALA A 48 2.93 -7.16 13.69
CA ALA A 48 3.82 -6.17 13.10
C ALA A 48 3.44 -5.88 11.64
N ILE A 49 3.05 -6.92 10.89
CA ILE A 49 2.55 -6.79 9.52
C ILE A 49 1.27 -5.95 9.50
N TRP A 50 0.25 -6.29 10.29
CA TRP A 50 -1.01 -5.57 10.35
C TRP A 50 -0.86 -4.13 10.83
N ARG A 51 0.05 -3.89 11.78
CA ARG A 51 0.39 -2.52 12.21
C ARG A 51 0.92 -1.68 11.06
N LEU A 52 1.72 -2.24 10.15
CA LEU A 52 2.17 -1.51 8.96
C LEU A 52 1.05 -1.18 7.98
N GLU A 53 -0.01 -1.97 7.98
CA GLU A 53 -1.21 -1.69 7.20
C GLU A 53 -2.15 -0.69 7.88
N GLY A 54 -1.75 -0.15 9.04
CA GLY A 54 -2.50 0.82 9.82
C GLY A 54 -3.53 0.22 10.77
N LEU A 55 -3.53 -1.11 10.96
CA LEU A 55 -4.47 -1.77 11.85
C LEU A 55 -3.99 -1.70 13.31
N ALA A 56 -4.93 -1.44 14.21
CA ALA A 56 -4.77 -1.77 15.62
C ALA A 56 -4.77 -3.31 15.79
N PRO A 57 -4.24 -3.84 16.91
CA PRO A 57 -4.24 -5.27 17.18
C PRO A 57 -5.66 -5.85 17.01
N PRO A 58 -5.90 -6.70 15.99
CA PRO A 58 -7.24 -7.18 15.69
C PRO A 58 -7.64 -8.29 16.68
N ALA A 59 -8.94 -8.41 16.92
CA ALA A 59 -9.51 -9.49 17.73
C ALA A 59 -9.25 -10.86 17.09
N ALA A 60 -9.09 -11.89 17.92
CA ALA A 60 -8.70 -13.25 17.49
C ALA A 60 -9.61 -13.83 16.40
N ARG A 61 -10.92 -13.57 16.49
CA ARG A 61 -11.92 -14.01 15.50
C ARG A 61 -11.65 -13.51 14.07
N LEU A 62 -10.94 -12.38 13.92
CA LEU A 62 -10.67 -11.76 12.62
C LEU A 62 -9.34 -12.21 12.01
N TRP A 63 -8.51 -12.94 12.76
CA TRP A 63 -7.18 -13.35 12.27
C TRP A 63 -7.23 -14.22 11.01
N PRO A 64 -8.14 -15.20 10.87
CA PRO A 64 -8.19 -16.02 9.65
C PRO A 64 -8.46 -15.18 8.39
N GLU A 65 -9.40 -14.23 8.48
CA GLU A 65 -9.75 -13.32 7.38
C GLU A 65 -8.59 -12.37 7.03
N LEU A 66 -7.90 -11.85 8.05
CA LEU A 66 -6.79 -10.92 7.86
C LEU A 66 -5.51 -11.57 7.35
N LYS A 67 -5.39 -12.90 7.44
CA LYS A 67 -4.28 -13.68 6.88
C LYS A 67 -4.50 -14.06 5.42
N LEU A 68 -5.71 -13.85 4.87
CA LEU A 68 -5.98 -14.10 3.46
C LEU A 68 -5.09 -13.23 2.57
N PRO A 69 -4.62 -13.76 1.42
CA PRO A 69 -3.78 -12.99 0.53
C PRO A 69 -4.52 -11.76 0.00
N HIS A 70 -3.81 -10.66 -0.15
CA HIS A 70 -4.41 -9.46 -0.74
C HIS A 70 -4.82 -9.69 -2.19
N LEU A 71 -5.82 -8.94 -2.64
CA LEU A 71 -6.25 -8.91 -4.02
C LEU A 71 -5.55 -7.79 -4.76
N THR A 72 -5.08 -8.08 -5.97
CA THR A 72 -4.63 -7.09 -6.94
C THR A 72 -5.81 -6.57 -7.75
N THR A 73 -5.57 -5.56 -8.57
CA THR A 73 -6.61 -5.05 -9.49
C THR A 73 -7.10 -6.10 -10.48
N SER A 74 -6.26 -7.05 -10.87
CA SER A 74 -6.68 -8.14 -11.76
C SER A 74 -7.59 -9.10 -11.01
N ASP A 75 -7.20 -9.52 -9.80
CA ASP A 75 -8.03 -10.42 -8.97
C ASP A 75 -9.40 -9.79 -8.64
N VAL A 76 -9.46 -8.48 -8.38
CA VAL A 76 -10.74 -7.77 -8.18
C VAL A 76 -11.57 -7.75 -9.46
N ALA A 77 -10.95 -7.60 -10.63
CA ALA A 77 -11.66 -7.64 -11.91
C ALA A 77 -12.26 -9.03 -12.18
N ASP A 78 -11.46 -10.07 -11.95
CA ASP A 78 -11.88 -11.46 -12.13
C ASP A 78 -13.02 -11.82 -11.16
N LEU A 79 -12.91 -11.40 -9.89
CA LEU A 79 -13.93 -11.63 -8.86
C LEU A 79 -15.27 -10.97 -9.21
N LEU A 80 -15.22 -9.77 -9.79
CA LEU A 80 -16.43 -9.03 -10.20
C LEU A 80 -16.90 -9.40 -11.61
N GLN A 81 -16.22 -10.30 -12.31
CA GLN A 81 -16.46 -10.64 -13.72
C GLN A 81 -16.47 -9.39 -14.64
N GLU A 82 -15.62 -8.42 -14.33
CA GLU A 82 -15.51 -7.14 -15.04
C GLU A 82 -14.15 -6.99 -15.73
N SER A 83 -14.05 -6.03 -16.65
CA SER A 83 -12.75 -5.65 -17.22
C SER A 83 -11.83 -5.02 -16.17
N ARG A 84 -10.52 -5.23 -16.30
CA ARG A 84 -9.50 -4.56 -15.47
C ARG A 84 -9.62 -3.04 -15.44
N ARG A 85 -10.04 -2.42 -16.56
CA ARG A 85 -10.28 -0.97 -16.65
C ARG A 85 -11.48 -0.51 -15.81
N ALA A 86 -12.51 -1.35 -15.66
CA ALA A 86 -13.66 -1.06 -14.80
C ALA A 86 -13.27 -1.14 -13.32
N ALA A 87 -12.56 -2.20 -12.92
CA ALA A 87 -12.02 -2.32 -11.56
C ALA A 87 -11.10 -1.15 -11.17
N GLN A 88 -10.25 -0.69 -12.08
CA GLN A 88 -9.42 0.52 -11.86
C GLN A 88 -10.25 1.79 -11.66
N ARG A 89 -11.35 1.93 -12.41
CA ARG A 89 -12.26 3.07 -12.29
C ARG A 89 -13.00 3.07 -10.95
N LYS A 90 -13.34 1.90 -10.39
CA LYS A 90 -13.96 1.81 -9.06
C LYS A 90 -13.06 2.36 -7.95
N ASP A 91 -11.73 2.12 -8.01
CA ASP A 91 -10.79 2.74 -7.05
C ASP A 91 -10.75 4.27 -7.15
N GLN A 92 -10.89 4.82 -8.36
CA GLN A 92 -10.81 6.26 -8.60
C GLN A 92 -12.12 6.99 -8.28
N ARG A 93 -13.24 6.42 -8.72
CA ARG A 93 -14.56 7.05 -8.61
C ARG A 93 -15.26 6.71 -7.29
N LYS A 94 -14.84 5.64 -6.61
CA LYS A 94 -15.49 5.05 -5.43
C LYS A 94 -16.99 4.89 -5.66
N PRO A 95 -17.44 3.77 -6.27
CA PRO A 95 -18.83 3.61 -6.70
C PRO A 95 -19.81 3.89 -5.56
N ASP A 96 -19.47 3.42 -4.35
CA ASP A 96 -20.21 3.65 -3.12
C ASP A 96 -19.25 4.00 -1.97
N ALA A 97 -19.79 4.63 -0.92
CA ALA A 97 -19.05 4.91 0.32
C ALA A 97 -18.55 3.63 1.02
N SER A 98 -19.15 2.48 0.72
CA SER A 98 -18.80 1.16 1.27
C SER A 98 -17.65 0.49 0.53
N PHE A 99 -17.19 1.00 -0.62
CA PHE A 99 -16.14 0.35 -1.39
C PHE A 99 -14.82 0.28 -0.58
N PRO A 100 -14.19 -0.90 -0.46
CA PRO A 100 -13.01 -1.08 0.40
C PRO A 100 -11.83 -0.16 0.06
N GLU A 101 -11.19 0.39 1.09
CA GLU A 101 -9.97 1.18 0.90
C GLU A 101 -8.78 0.30 0.51
N ARG A 102 -7.99 0.79 -0.45
CA ARG A 102 -6.71 0.16 -0.81
C ARG A 102 -5.66 0.32 0.29
N LEU A 103 -4.75 -0.64 0.37
CA LEU A 103 -3.57 -0.56 1.21
C LEU A 103 -2.57 0.47 0.66
N ARG A 104 -1.89 1.19 1.56
CA ARG A 104 -1.05 2.34 1.19
C ARG A 104 0.45 2.15 1.42
N PHE A 105 0.89 1.02 1.97
CA PHE A 105 2.31 0.77 2.24
C PHE A 105 3.17 0.51 0.97
N ARG A 106 2.53 0.42 -0.21
CA ARG A 106 3.16 0.25 -1.52
C ARG A 106 2.32 0.94 -2.61
N SER A 107 2.99 1.43 -3.66
CA SER A 107 2.34 2.16 -4.77
C SER A 107 1.78 1.25 -5.87
N LYS A 108 2.48 0.18 -6.24
CA LYS A 108 2.07 -0.78 -7.29
C LYS A 108 2.55 -2.20 -6.97
N PRO A 109 1.73 -3.26 -7.19
CA PRO A 109 0.33 -3.18 -7.59
C PRO A 109 -0.52 -2.58 -6.47
N LYS A 110 -1.70 -2.08 -6.83
CA LYS A 110 -2.71 -1.69 -5.82
C LYS A 110 -3.22 -2.96 -5.16
N LEU A 111 -3.40 -2.91 -3.85
CA LEU A 111 -3.78 -4.05 -3.03
C LEU A 111 -5.03 -3.74 -2.21
N TRP A 112 -5.93 -4.72 -2.11
CA TRP A 112 -7.12 -4.69 -1.26
C TRP A 112 -7.16 -5.92 -0.38
N ARG A 113 -7.78 -5.80 0.79
CA ARG A 113 -8.05 -6.96 1.66
C ARG A 113 -9.11 -7.83 1.03
N GLN A 114 -8.81 -9.11 0.87
CA GLN A 114 -9.72 -10.05 0.23
C GLN A 114 -11.06 -10.14 0.96
N ALA A 115 -11.06 -10.23 2.29
CA ALA A 115 -12.29 -10.29 3.07
C ALA A 115 -13.23 -9.10 2.82
N GLN A 116 -12.68 -7.89 2.69
CA GLN A 116 -13.48 -6.68 2.44
C GLN A 116 -14.08 -6.67 1.02
N ILE A 117 -13.30 -7.06 0.01
CA ILE A 117 -13.79 -7.14 -1.37
C ILE A 117 -14.83 -8.25 -1.51
N ASN A 118 -14.60 -9.41 -0.90
CA ASN A 118 -15.54 -10.53 -0.93
C ASN A 118 -16.88 -10.13 -0.30
N ALA A 119 -16.86 -9.50 0.88
CA ALA A 119 -18.08 -9.04 1.55
C ALA A 119 -18.83 -8.01 0.68
N TRP A 120 -18.11 -7.02 0.15
CA TRP A 120 -18.70 -6.00 -0.72
C TRP A 120 -19.32 -6.61 -1.98
N ALA A 121 -18.62 -7.52 -2.67
CA ALA A 121 -19.10 -8.19 -3.87
C ALA A 121 -20.32 -9.08 -3.60
N ALA A 122 -20.40 -9.67 -2.40
CA ALA A 122 -21.54 -10.47 -1.96
C ALA A 122 -22.73 -9.63 -1.44
N GLY A 123 -22.61 -8.30 -1.41
CA GLY A 123 -23.63 -7.41 -0.82
C GLY A 123 -23.74 -7.52 0.70
N LEU A 124 -22.74 -8.11 1.36
CA LEU A 124 -22.65 -8.25 2.80
C LEU A 124 -22.03 -7.00 3.44
N PRO A 125 -22.29 -6.74 4.74
CA PRO A 125 -21.63 -5.64 5.44
C PRO A 125 -20.11 -5.82 5.41
N VAL A 126 -19.39 -4.82 4.90
CA VAL A 126 -17.93 -4.86 4.77
C VAL A 126 -17.30 -4.83 6.15
N PRO A 127 -16.40 -5.77 6.48
CA PRO A 127 -15.74 -5.79 7.77
C PRO A 127 -14.89 -4.52 7.95
N VAL A 128 -15.13 -3.82 9.05
CA VAL A 128 -14.37 -2.64 9.48
C VAL A 128 -13.38 -3.08 10.55
N TYR A 129 -12.11 -2.78 10.30
CA TYR A 129 -11.03 -3.06 11.23
C TYR A 129 -10.65 -1.78 11.97
N THR A 130 -10.41 -1.90 13.28
CA THR A 130 -9.93 -0.78 14.10
C THR A 130 -8.59 -0.30 13.56
N LEU A 131 -8.51 1.00 13.23
CA LEU A 131 -7.28 1.63 12.77
C LEU A 131 -6.48 2.16 13.96
N LEU A 132 -5.16 2.19 13.82
CA LEU A 132 -4.32 2.84 14.81
C LEU A 132 -4.62 4.35 14.82
N PRO A 133 -4.97 4.96 15.97
CA PRO A 133 -4.97 6.42 16.08
C PRO A 133 -3.52 6.87 15.83
N ASP A 134 -3.32 7.92 15.03
CA ASP A 134 -2.00 8.49 14.73
C ASP A 134 -1.03 7.73 13.82
N GLN A 135 -1.50 6.87 12.90
CA GLN A 135 -0.66 6.67 11.72
C GLN A 135 -0.73 7.90 10.81
N PRO A 136 0.37 8.67 10.62
CA PRO A 136 0.41 9.63 9.54
C PRO A 136 0.10 8.85 8.27
N ARG A 137 -0.83 9.38 7.48
CA ARG A 137 -1.11 8.91 6.11
C ARG A 137 0.19 9.01 5.32
N ARG A 138 1.08 8.01 5.43
CA ARG A 138 2.42 8.06 4.82
C ARG A 138 2.20 8.30 3.33
N PRO A 139 2.67 9.44 2.78
CA PRO A 139 2.59 9.64 1.36
C PRO A 139 3.44 8.55 0.68
N PRO A 140 3.14 8.18 -0.57
CA PRO A 140 4.04 7.31 -1.32
C PRO A 140 5.39 8.02 -1.38
N MET A 141 6.40 7.50 -0.67
CA MET A 141 7.77 7.98 -0.80
C MET A 141 8.21 7.71 -2.24
N LEU A 142 8.08 8.75 -3.06
CA LEU A 142 8.67 8.86 -4.37
C LEU A 142 10.18 8.99 -4.19
N ALA A 143 10.87 8.09 -4.89
CA ALA A 143 12.18 8.25 -5.49
C ALA A 143 13.37 8.61 -4.58
N LYS A 144 14.36 7.72 -4.64
CA LYS A 144 15.77 8.10 -4.63
C LYS A 144 15.97 9.32 -5.53
N THR A 145 16.36 10.45 -4.96
CA THR A 145 17.30 11.35 -5.61
C THR A 145 18.55 11.32 -4.76
N ALA A 146 19.55 10.59 -5.25
CA ALA A 146 20.93 10.89 -4.92
C ALA A 146 21.12 12.35 -5.33
N ALA A 147 21.31 13.23 -4.34
CA ALA A 147 21.83 14.56 -4.57
C ALA A 147 23.29 14.36 -5.06
N SER A 148 23.43 14.21 -6.37
CA SER A 148 24.68 14.51 -7.06
C SER A 148 24.83 16.02 -6.95
N GLU A 149 25.65 16.46 -6.02
CA GLU A 149 26.22 17.81 -6.00
C GLU A 149 26.87 18.04 -7.37
N ARG A 150 26.18 18.78 -8.22
CA ARG A 150 26.77 19.42 -9.39
C ARG A 150 26.50 20.90 -9.20
N SER A 151 27.44 21.57 -8.57
CA SER A 151 27.55 23.03 -8.51
C SER A 151 27.53 23.54 -9.96
N THR A 152 26.46 24.21 -10.34
CA THR A 152 26.39 25.04 -11.54
C THR A 152 26.20 26.47 -11.07
N GLU A 153 27.30 27.20 -11.10
CA GLU A 153 27.36 28.67 -10.94
C GLU A 153 26.45 29.34 -11.98
N PRO A 154 25.78 30.47 -11.65
CA PRO A 154 25.02 31.25 -12.61
C PRO A 154 25.94 32.16 -13.43
N SER A 155 26.48 31.67 -14.55
CA SER A 155 27.18 32.53 -15.52
C SER A 155 26.18 33.28 -16.38
N SER A 156 25.96 34.55 -16.03
CA SER A 156 25.58 35.67 -16.90
C SER A 156 25.62 35.38 -18.40
N VAL A 157 24.46 35.12 -19.00
CA VAL A 157 24.29 35.17 -20.45
C VAL A 157 23.68 36.53 -20.78
N PHE A 158 24.51 37.39 -21.35
CA PHE A 158 24.17 38.64 -22.00
C PHE A 158 23.24 38.37 -23.19
N ASP A 159 22.03 38.94 -23.18
CA ASP A 159 21.09 38.91 -24.30
C ASP A 159 21.10 40.27 -25.02
N PRO A 160 21.68 40.38 -26.23
CA PRO A 160 21.84 41.64 -26.94
C PRO A 160 20.59 42.13 -27.70
N TYR A 161 19.41 41.50 -27.54
CA TYR A 161 18.20 41.85 -28.31
C TYR A 161 16.98 42.20 -27.46
N CYS A 162 17.14 42.48 -26.16
CA CYS A 162 16.05 43.00 -25.33
C CYS A 162 16.07 44.54 -25.29
N GLU A 163 14.88 45.11 -25.57
CA GLU A 163 14.54 46.54 -25.73
C GLU A 163 14.91 47.09 -27.13
N ILE A 164 13.98 47.58 -27.94
CA ILE A 164 13.12 48.75 -27.69
C ILE A 164 11.76 48.56 -28.39
N GLN A 165 10.64 48.72 -27.66
CA GLN A 165 9.37 49.14 -28.27
C GLN A 165 8.64 50.20 -27.42
N PHE A 166 8.63 51.39 -28.00
CA PHE A 166 7.65 52.50 -27.98
C PHE A 166 7.31 53.25 -26.69
N SER A 167 7.49 54.57 -26.76
CA SER A 167 6.66 55.55 -26.05
C SER A 167 6.20 56.59 -27.08
N ASP A 168 4.87 56.71 -27.19
CA ASP A 168 4.14 57.65 -28.04
C ASP A 168 4.40 59.11 -27.65
N ALA A 169 4.55 59.97 -28.67
CA ALA A 169 4.15 61.38 -28.68
C ALA A 169 4.01 61.86 -30.13
#